data_AF-A0A3N5VTT6-F1
#
_entry.id   AF-A0A3N5VTT6-F1
#
_cell.length_a   1.000
_cell.length_b   1.000
_cell.length_c   1.000
_cell.angle_alpha   90.00
_cell.angle_beta   90.00
_cell.angle_gamma   90.00
#
_symmetry.space_group_name_H-M   'P 1'
#
loop_
_entity.id
_entity.type
_entity.pdbx_description
1 polymer ?
#
loop_
_entity_poly.entity_id
_entity_poly.type
_entity_poly.pdbx_seq_one_letter_code
_entity_poly.pdbx_strand_id
1 'polypeptide(L)'
;MRPIAYLAAATLLVSAAISPIHAGQPRLEILVGLHNAQGEQIGNVTLLEEEASGVLIRGKVSKLPPGRHAFHIHAVGKCEPPDFLSAGAHFNPLGKQHGTKNSAGPHAGDLPHVVVGPDGDAEVNVVAPHVSLGAGPQTLVITGGTALVIHAEPDDDSTDPDGNSGARIACGVITKK
;
A
#
# COMPACT_ATOMS: atom_id res chain seq x y z
N MET A 1 -60.11 43.66 -45.33
CA MET A 1 -59.92 42.56 -44.36
C MET A 1 -58.44 42.19 -44.37
N ARG A 2 -57.69 42.48 -43.29
CA ARG A 2 -56.24 42.24 -43.19
C ARG A 2 -56.01 41.03 -42.29
N PRO A 3 -55.24 40.01 -42.68
CA PRO A 3 -55.07 38.81 -41.85
C PRO A 3 -54.11 39.09 -40.67
N ILE A 4 -54.51 38.61 -39.51
CA ILE A 4 -53.75 38.66 -38.25
C ILE A 4 -52.71 37.53 -38.30
N ALA A 5 -51.43 37.87 -38.26
CA ALA A 5 -50.35 36.90 -38.16
C ALA A 5 -50.13 36.53 -36.68
N TYR A 6 -50.35 35.26 -36.34
CA TYR A 6 -50.05 34.72 -35.02
C TYR A 6 -48.55 34.42 -34.91
N LEU A 7 -47.88 35.06 -33.95
CA LEU A 7 -46.50 34.74 -33.55
C LEU A 7 -46.54 33.48 -32.68
N ALA A 8 -46.11 32.33 -33.21
CA ALA A 8 -45.90 31.13 -32.42
C ALA A 8 -44.53 31.23 -31.70
N ALA A 9 -44.54 31.40 -30.39
CA ALA A 9 -43.34 31.34 -29.57
C ALA A 9 -42.89 29.88 -29.45
N ALA A 10 -41.76 29.53 -30.07
CA ALA A 10 -41.13 28.22 -29.91
C ALA A 10 -40.38 28.19 -28.57
N THR A 11 -40.90 27.47 -27.59
CA THR A 11 -40.22 27.19 -26.33
C THR A 11 -39.13 26.15 -26.54
N LEU A 12 -37.87 26.59 -26.43
CA LEU A 12 -36.69 25.71 -26.46
C LEU A 12 -36.66 24.89 -25.15
N LEU A 13 -37.03 23.61 -25.23
CA LEU A 13 -36.85 22.65 -24.13
C LEU A 13 -35.35 22.34 -23.97
N VAL A 14 -34.70 22.96 -23.00
CA VAL A 14 -33.35 22.59 -22.57
C VAL A 14 -33.46 21.24 -21.84
N SER A 15 -33.11 20.15 -22.53
CA SER A 15 -32.95 18.85 -21.88
C SER A 15 -31.72 18.91 -20.98
N ALA A 16 -31.92 18.91 -19.66
CA ALA A 16 -30.85 18.72 -18.70
C ALA A 16 -30.28 17.30 -18.91
N ALA A 17 -29.06 17.22 -19.45
CA ALA A 17 -28.32 15.96 -19.51
C ALA A 17 -28.04 15.50 -18.08
N ILE A 18 -28.80 14.51 -17.61
CA ILE A 18 -28.54 13.81 -16.36
C ILE A 18 -27.24 13.05 -16.58
N SER A 19 -26.13 13.58 -16.04
CA SER A 19 -24.86 12.87 -16.06
C SER A 19 -25.03 11.59 -15.23
N PRO A 20 -24.61 10.41 -15.72
CA PRO A 20 -24.64 9.21 -14.92
C PRO A 20 -23.76 9.43 -13.69
N ILE A 21 -24.33 9.18 -12.50
CA ILE A 21 -23.58 9.02 -11.27
C ILE A 21 -22.54 7.93 -11.57
N HIS A 22 -21.26 8.28 -11.60
CA HIS A 22 -20.19 7.31 -11.78
C HIS A 22 -20.29 6.30 -10.63
N ALA A 23 -20.81 5.11 -10.93
CA ALA A 23 -20.60 3.95 -10.08
C ALA A 23 -19.07 3.80 -9.92
N GLY A 24 -18.60 3.85 -8.67
CA GLY A 24 -17.19 3.88 -8.34
C GLY A 24 -16.42 2.79 -9.09
N GLN A 25 -15.29 3.17 -9.69
CA GLN A 25 -14.38 2.23 -10.33
C GLN A 25 -14.03 1.10 -9.35
N PRO A 26 -13.87 -0.15 -9.82
CA PRO A 26 -13.46 -1.25 -8.94
C PRO A 26 -12.13 -0.89 -8.29
N ARG A 27 -12.13 -0.79 -6.95
CA ARG A 27 -10.93 -0.53 -6.15
C ARG A 27 -9.98 -1.72 -6.31
N LEU A 28 -8.72 -1.46 -6.68
CA LEU A 28 -7.73 -2.53 -6.73
C LEU A 28 -7.48 -3.07 -5.32
N GLU A 29 -7.50 -4.39 -5.18
CA GLU A 29 -7.34 -5.10 -3.92
C GLU A 29 -6.41 -6.30 -4.09
N ILE A 30 -5.46 -6.47 -3.17
CA ILE A 30 -4.55 -7.63 -3.13
C ILE A 30 -4.49 -8.19 -1.70
N LEU A 31 -4.76 -9.49 -1.56
CA LEU A 31 -4.57 -10.23 -0.30
C LEU A 31 -3.16 -10.83 -0.25
N VAL A 32 -2.41 -10.52 0.80
CA VAL A 32 -1.03 -10.99 1.04
C VAL A 32 -0.99 -11.81 2.32
N GLY A 33 -0.51 -13.05 2.22
CA GLY A 33 -0.17 -13.87 3.39
C GLY A 33 1.24 -13.59 3.85
N LEU A 34 1.43 -13.40 5.17
CA LEU A 34 2.77 -13.24 5.77
C LEU A 34 3.20 -14.56 6.40
N HIS A 35 4.48 -14.90 6.20
CA HIS A 35 5.12 -16.09 6.76
C HIS A 35 6.32 -15.70 7.62
N ASN A 36 6.55 -16.41 8.73
CA ASN A 36 7.72 -16.23 9.59
C ASN A 36 8.93 -17.03 9.06
N ALA A 37 10.09 -16.88 9.71
CA ALA A 37 11.33 -17.57 9.35
C ALA A 37 11.24 -19.11 9.35
N GLN A 38 10.21 -19.70 9.95
CA GLN A 38 9.94 -21.14 9.93
C GLN A 38 9.04 -21.57 8.75
N GLY A 39 8.63 -20.62 7.91
CA GLY A 39 7.69 -20.83 6.79
C GLY A 39 6.23 -20.90 7.21
N GLU A 40 5.93 -20.74 8.50
CA GLU A 40 4.57 -20.77 9.01
C GLU A 40 3.83 -19.48 8.64
N GLN A 41 2.61 -19.61 8.13
CA GLN A 41 1.75 -18.46 7.88
C GLN A 41 1.27 -17.86 9.22
N ILE A 42 1.57 -16.59 9.43
CA ILE A 42 1.30 -15.89 10.69
C ILE A 42 0.14 -14.88 10.58
N GLY A 43 -0.39 -14.66 9.39
CA GLY A 43 -1.48 -13.71 9.19
C GLY A 43 -1.71 -13.37 7.73
N ASN A 44 -2.64 -12.45 7.52
CA ASN A 44 -2.92 -11.86 6.21
C ASN A 44 -3.15 -10.37 6.34
N VAL A 45 -2.75 -9.64 5.30
CA VAL A 45 -3.10 -8.24 5.11
C VAL A 45 -3.69 -8.03 3.73
N THR A 46 -4.62 -7.09 3.63
CA THR A 46 -5.21 -6.63 2.39
C THR A 46 -4.63 -5.27 2.05
N LEU A 47 -4.10 -5.14 0.83
CA LEU A 47 -3.72 -3.87 0.23
C LEU A 47 -4.91 -3.36 -0.60
N LEU A 48 -5.31 -2.13 -0.36
CA LEU A 48 -6.44 -1.47 -1.01
C LEU A 48 -5.96 -0.15 -1.63
N GLU A 49 -6.18 0.04 -2.93
CA GLU A 49 -5.90 1.31 -3.57
C GLU A 49 -6.82 2.40 -3.02
N GLU A 50 -6.25 3.51 -2.59
CA GLU A 50 -6.96 4.71 -2.20
C GLU A 50 -6.48 5.86 -3.08
N GLU A 51 -7.23 6.14 -4.16
CA GLU A 51 -6.87 7.07 -5.25
C GLU A 51 -6.09 8.33 -4.83
N ALA A 52 -6.46 8.96 -3.72
CA ALA A 52 -5.85 10.20 -3.22
C ALA A 52 -4.82 10.00 -2.08
N SER A 53 -4.72 8.81 -1.50
CA SER A 53 -3.98 8.52 -0.26
C SER A 53 -2.91 7.45 -0.40
N GLY A 54 -2.77 6.83 -1.58
CA GLY A 54 -1.84 5.72 -1.82
C GLY A 54 -2.49 4.37 -1.55
N VAL A 55 -1.82 3.48 -0.83
CA VAL A 55 -2.33 2.12 -0.56
C VAL A 55 -2.59 1.93 0.92
N LEU A 56 -3.83 1.60 1.29
CA LEU A 56 -4.18 1.17 2.63
C LEU A 56 -3.80 -0.31 2.81
N ILE A 57 -3.01 -0.61 3.84
CA ILE A 57 -2.62 -1.97 4.23
C ILE A 57 -3.27 -2.28 5.56
N ARG A 58 -4.19 -3.25 5.57
CA ARG A 58 -4.92 -3.62 6.79
C ARG A 58 -5.05 -5.13 6.98
N GLY A 59 -5.04 -5.59 8.22
CA GLY A 59 -5.20 -7.01 8.52
C GLY A 59 -4.71 -7.38 9.90
N LYS A 60 -4.36 -8.65 10.08
CA LYS A 60 -3.87 -9.17 11.36
C LYS A 60 -2.69 -10.10 11.15
N VAL A 61 -1.74 -10.02 12.06
CA VAL A 61 -0.60 -10.92 12.17
C VAL A 61 -0.49 -11.42 13.61
N SER A 62 0.16 -12.56 13.79
CA SER A 62 0.31 -13.26 15.06
C SER A 62 1.72 -13.84 15.18
N LYS A 63 2.05 -14.44 16.32
CA LYS A 63 3.32 -15.18 16.53
C LYS A 63 4.57 -14.31 16.30
N LEU A 64 4.46 -13.02 16.58
CA LEU A 64 5.57 -12.09 16.58
C LEU A 64 6.02 -11.80 18.02
N PRO A 65 7.29 -11.42 18.24
CA PRO A 65 7.71 -10.89 19.52
C PRO A 65 6.84 -9.68 19.93
N PRO A 66 6.48 -9.49 21.21
CA PRO A 66 5.81 -8.27 21.65
C PRO A 66 6.71 -7.04 21.46
N GLY A 67 6.14 -5.92 20.98
CA GLY A 67 6.89 -4.69 20.78
C GLY A 67 6.54 -3.93 19.49
N ARG A 68 7.37 -2.93 19.18
CA ARG A 68 7.28 -2.19 17.91
C ARG A 68 8.23 -2.83 16.92
N HIS A 69 7.74 -3.05 15.70
CA HIS A 69 8.50 -3.67 14.63
C HIS A 69 8.47 -2.77 13.39
N ALA A 70 9.63 -2.55 12.78
CA ALA A 70 9.68 -1.87 11.50
C ALA A 70 8.91 -2.66 10.44
N PHE A 71 8.34 -1.94 9.48
CA PHE A 71 7.51 -2.52 8.45
C PHE A 71 7.81 -1.82 7.13
N HIS A 72 8.22 -2.60 6.14
CA HIS A 72 8.65 -2.04 4.86
C HIS A 72 8.10 -2.82 3.69
N ILE A 73 7.94 -2.12 2.57
CA ILE A 73 7.79 -2.74 1.26
C ILE A 73 9.19 -2.86 0.64
N HIS A 74 9.57 -4.07 0.28
CA HIS A 74 10.82 -4.42 -0.38
C HIS A 74 10.62 -4.62 -1.88
N ALA A 75 11.70 -4.35 -2.63
CA ALA A 75 11.66 -4.21 -4.08
C ALA A 75 11.50 -5.53 -4.86
N VAL A 76 11.71 -6.70 -4.21
CA VAL A 76 11.64 -8.00 -4.87
C VAL A 76 10.58 -8.87 -4.20
N GLY A 77 9.63 -9.38 -4.96
CA GLY A 77 8.59 -10.30 -4.50
C GLY A 77 9.09 -11.72 -4.23
N LYS A 78 10.07 -11.86 -3.34
CA LYS A 78 10.61 -13.15 -2.88
C LYS A 78 10.78 -13.16 -1.36
N CYS A 79 10.24 -14.20 -0.72
CA CYS A 79 10.28 -14.39 0.73
C CYS A 79 10.91 -15.74 1.09
N GLU A 80 12.21 -15.91 0.81
CA GLU A 80 12.95 -17.14 1.13
C GLU A 80 13.40 -17.11 2.60
N PRO A 81 12.92 -18.04 3.45
CA PRO A 81 13.38 -18.14 4.84
C PRO A 81 14.81 -18.70 4.92
N PRO A 82 15.53 -18.49 6.04
CA PRO A 82 15.03 -17.88 7.28
C PRO A 82 15.20 -16.36 7.36
N ASP A 83 16.04 -15.77 6.51
CA ASP A 83 16.48 -14.38 6.65
C ASP A 83 15.76 -13.38 5.74
N PHE A 84 14.97 -13.86 4.77
CA PHE A 84 14.23 -13.06 3.80
C PHE A 84 15.10 -12.05 3.04
N LEU A 85 16.40 -12.28 2.92
CA LEU A 85 17.29 -11.41 2.15
C LEU A 85 16.92 -11.38 0.67
N SER A 86 16.26 -12.44 0.18
CA SER A 86 15.70 -12.54 -1.17
C SER A 86 14.75 -11.39 -1.55
N ALA A 87 14.13 -10.73 -0.57
CA ALA A 87 13.23 -9.60 -0.82
C ALA A 87 13.97 -8.35 -1.34
N GLY A 88 15.30 -8.31 -1.25
CA GLY A 88 16.11 -7.18 -1.71
C GLY A 88 16.04 -5.97 -0.78
N ALA A 89 16.33 -4.77 -1.30
CA ALA A 89 16.28 -3.51 -0.58
C ALA A 89 14.84 -2.97 -0.46
N HIS A 90 14.65 -1.85 0.27
CA HIS A 90 13.37 -1.15 0.32
C HIS A 90 12.94 -0.72 -1.09
N PHE A 91 11.64 -0.71 -1.34
CA PHE A 91 11.08 -0.21 -2.58
C PHE A 91 11.29 1.30 -2.69
N ASN A 92 12.18 1.72 -3.60
CA ASN A 92 12.62 3.10 -3.73
C ASN A 92 12.75 3.56 -5.19
N PRO A 93 11.64 3.62 -5.96
CA PRO A 93 11.65 4.09 -7.35
C PRO A 93 12.07 5.56 -7.50
N LEU A 94 12.05 6.35 -6.42
CA LEU A 94 12.38 7.78 -6.45
C LEU A 94 13.83 8.09 -6.04
N GLY A 95 14.62 7.08 -5.66
CA GLY A 95 16.03 7.25 -5.29
C GLY A 95 16.24 8.14 -4.05
N LYS A 96 15.29 8.12 -3.12
CA LYS A 96 15.37 8.87 -1.85
C LYS A 96 16.22 8.15 -0.81
N GLN A 97 16.53 8.82 0.30
CA GLN A 97 17.08 8.17 1.50
C GLN A 97 15.96 7.59 2.37
N HIS A 98 16.33 6.76 3.33
CA HIS A 98 15.44 6.13 4.30
C HIS A 98 14.88 7.14 5.30
N GLY A 99 13.62 6.92 5.68
CA GLY A 99 13.06 7.45 6.90
C GLY A 99 12.37 8.81 6.75
N THR A 100 11.24 8.97 7.44
CA THR A 100 10.42 10.20 7.40
C THR A 100 11.03 11.36 8.18
N LYS A 101 11.98 11.09 9.09
CA LYS A 101 12.74 12.12 9.81
C LYS A 101 14.01 12.55 9.07
N ASN A 102 14.37 11.84 8.00
CA ASN A 102 15.45 12.24 7.11
C ASN A 102 14.93 13.26 6.07
N SER A 103 15.60 14.41 5.95
CA SER A 103 15.21 15.47 5.01
C SER A 103 15.34 15.06 3.54
N ALA A 104 16.16 14.05 3.24
CA ALA A 104 16.30 13.46 1.90
C ALA A 104 15.39 12.25 1.67
N GLY A 105 14.55 11.88 2.65
CA GLY A 105 13.66 10.72 2.60
C GLY A 105 12.20 11.05 2.28
N PRO A 106 11.28 10.11 2.58
CA PRO A 106 11.52 8.69 2.87
C PRO A 106 11.62 7.85 1.58
N HIS A 107 12.01 6.57 1.69
CA HIS A 107 11.74 5.62 0.61
C HIS A 107 10.23 5.48 0.40
N ALA A 108 9.82 5.07 -0.81
CA ALA A 108 8.40 4.83 -1.06
C ALA A 108 7.85 3.64 -0.25
N GLY A 109 8.71 2.67 0.07
CA GLY A 109 8.38 1.50 0.86
C GLY A 109 8.45 1.67 2.38
N ASP A 110 8.80 2.84 2.90
CA ASP A 110 8.86 3.06 4.36
C ASP A 110 7.44 3.21 4.93
N LEU A 111 7.10 2.44 5.98
CA LEU A 111 5.76 2.43 6.58
C LEU A 111 5.83 2.67 8.10
N PRO A 112 4.71 3.12 8.73
CA PRO A 112 4.60 3.10 10.18
C PRO A 112 4.81 1.70 10.77
N HIS A 113 5.34 1.66 12.01
CA HIS A 113 5.58 0.41 12.73
C HIS A 113 4.32 -0.44 12.90
N VAL A 114 4.52 -1.75 12.91
CA VAL A 114 3.53 -2.71 13.45
C VAL A 114 3.74 -2.79 14.97
N VAL A 115 2.67 -2.66 15.74
CA VAL A 115 2.70 -2.75 17.21
C VAL A 115 2.09 -4.08 17.64
N VAL A 116 2.92 -4.95 18.18
CA VAL A 116 2.56 -6.31 18.61
C VAL A 116 2.29 -6.31 20.11
N GLY A 117 1.13 -6.87 20.48
CA GLY A 117 0.69 -7.05 21.86
C GLY A 117 1.46 -8.14 22.61
N PRO A 118 1.22 -8.27 23.93
CA PRO A 118 1.91 -9.26 24.77
C PRO A 118 1.59 -10.72 24.43
N ASP A 119 0.49 -10.97 23.71
CA ASP A 119 0.07 -12.27 23.18
C ASP A 119 0.75 -12.61 21.84
N GLY A 120 1.52 -11.70 21.26
CA GLY A 120 2.19 -11.87 19.97
C GLY A 120 1.32 -11.51 18.78
N ASP A 121 0.15 -10.89 19.00
CA ASP A 121 -0.80 -10.49 17.97
C ASP A 121 -0.71 -8.99 17.66
N ALA A 122 -0.97 -8.61 16.41
CA ALA A 122 -1.08 -7.22 15.99
C ALA A 122 -2.19 -7.01 14.96
N GLU A 123 -2.87 -5.89 15.09
CA GLU A 123 -3.68 -5.32 14.01
C GLU A 123 -2.78 -4.42 13.15
N VAL A 124 -2.74 -4.70 11.85
CA VAL A 124 -2.08 -3.84 10.86
C VAL A 124 -3.15 -2.92 10.29
N ASN A 125 -2.91 -1.62 10.32
CA ASN A 125 -3.76 -0.62 9.69
C ASN A 125 -2.91 0.62 9.38
N VAL A 126 -2.22 0.59 8.25
CA VAL A 126 -1.27 1.64 7.84
C VAL A 126 -1.54 2.10 6.42
N VAL A 127 -1.25 3.36 6.13
CA VAL A 127 -1.33 3.92 4.79
C VAL A 127 0.09 4.05 4.24
N ALA A 128 0.30 3.58 3.02
CA ALA A 128 1.52 3.73 2.25
C ALA A 128 1.30 4.83 1.19
N PRO A 129 1.64 6.10 1.48
CA PRO A 129 1.24 7.24 0.65
C PRO A 129 2.09 7.42 -0.62
N HIS A 130 3.17 6.67 -0.75
CA HIS A 130 4.17 6.83 -1.82
C HIS A 130 4.19 5.64 -2.79
N VAL A 131 3.12 4.84 -2.80
CA VAL A 131 2.98 3.64 -3.62
C VAL A 131 1.58 3.55 -4.20
N SER A 132 1.41 2.72 -5.22
CA SER A 132 0.12 2.43 -5.87
C SER A 132 0.04 0.95 -6.27
N LEU A 133 -1.16 0.40 -6.34
CA LEU A 133 -1.47 -0.89 -6.99
C LEU A 133 -1.77 -0.71 -8.49
N GLY A 134 -2.02 0.53 -8.91
CA GLY A 134 -2.23 0.94 -10.30
C GLY A 134 -0.94 0.99 -11.11
N ALA A 135 -1.04 1.44 -12.35
CA ALA A 135 0.11 1.60 -13.23
C ALA A 135 0.92 2.86 -12.86
N GLY A 136 2.25 2.78 -12.97
CA GLY A 136 3.14 3.92 -12.75
C GLY A 136 4.47 3.51 -12.12
N PRO A 137 5.40 4.47 -11.96
CA PRO A 137 6.73 4.19 -11.40
C PRO A 137 6.70 3.74 -9.93
N GLN A 138 5.63 4.07 -9.20
CA GLN A 138 5.43 3.70 -7.79
C GLN A 138 4.54 2.45 -7.64
N THR A 139 4.31 1.70 -8.72
CA THR A 139 3.48 0.49 -8.66
C THR A 139 4.15 -0.61 -7.85
N LEU A 140 3.38 -1.24 -6.96
CA LEU A 140 3.79 -2.43 -6.22
C LEU A 140 3.64 -3.71 -7.04
N VAL A 141 2.89 -3.63 -8.15
CA VAL A 141 2.56 -4.76 -9.01
C VAL A 141 3.52 -4.79 -10.21
N ILE A 142 4.79 -5.02 -9.93
CA ILE A 142 5.84 -5.20 -10.94
C ILE A 142 5.97 -6.67 -11.35
N THR A 143 6.74 -6.95 -12.41
CA THR A 143 7.05 -8.33 -12.80
C THR A 143 7.82 -9.03 -11.68
N GLY A 144 7.26 -10.14 -11.17
CA GLY A 144 7.81 -10.85 -10.01
C GLY A 144 7.37 -10.29 -8.65
N GLY A 145 6.60 -9.19 -8.62
CA GLY A 145 6.03 -8.61 -7.42
C GLY A 145 7.02 -7.82 -6.54
N THR A 146 6.47 -7.25 -5.47
CA THR A 146 7.20 -6.66 -4.34
C THR A 146 6.92 -7.49 -3.08
N ALA A 147 7.51 -7.18 -1.94
CA ALA A 147 7.27 -7.93 -0.69
C ALA A 147 7.02 -7.01 0.49
N LEU A 148 6.11 -7.39 1.39
CA LEU A 148 6.00 -6.81 2.73
C LEU A 148 6.97 -7.53 3.65
N VAL A 149 7.71 -6.79 4.47
CA VAL A 149 8.66 -7.34 5.44
C VAL A 149 8.45 -6.68 6.80
N ILE A 150 8.31 -7.50 7.84
CA ILE A 150 8.33 -7.07 9.24
C ILE A 150 9.72 -7.38 9.80
N HIS A 151 10.32 -6.42 10.50
CA HIS A 151 11.65 -6.58 11.10
C HIS A 151 11.61 -6.82 12.61
N ALA A 152 12.75 -7.27 13.16
CA ALA A 152 12.92 -7.59 14.57
C ALA A 152 12.86 -6.36 15.48
N GLU A 153 13.43 -5.24 15.02
CA GLU A 153 13.55 -4.02 15.82
C GLU A 153 12.64 -2.90 15.26
N PRO A 154 12.38 -1.84 16.06
CA PRO A 154 11.73 -0.64 15.56
C PRO A 154 12.62 0.12 14.58
N ASP A 155 12.00 0.73 13.56
CA ASP A 155 12.65 1.73 12.70
C ASP A 155 12.89 3.03 13.49
N ASP A 156 14.08 3.63 13.38
CA ASP A 156 14.39 4.96 13.93
C ASP A 156 13.86 6.14 13.09
N ASP A 157 13.31 5.84 11.91
CA ASP A 157 12.76 6.69 10.86
C ASP A 157 13.79 7.67 10.25
N SER A 158 15.11 7.39 10.33
CA SER A 158 16.14 8.32 9.87
C SER A 158 17.39 7.69 9.27
N THR A 159 17.86 6.56 9.78
CA THR A 159 19.18 6.02 9.43
C THR A 159 19.14 5.28 8.09
N ASP A 160 19.98 5.67 7.14
CA ASP A 160 20.16 4.90 5.91
C ASP A 160 20.88 3.57 6.17
N PRO A 161 20.52 2.47 5.48
CA PRO A 161 19.47 2.37 4.46
C PRO A 161 18.11 1.86 4.98
N ASP A 162 18.00 1.49 6.25
CA ASP A 162 16.89 0.67 6.76
C ASP A 162 16.45 1.00 8.18
N GLY A 163 16.89 2.14 8.72
CA GLY A 163 16.43 2.64 10.01
C GLY A 163 16.91 1.86 11.22
N ASN A 164 18.00 1.08 11.07
CA ASN A 164 18.51 0.16 12.10
C ASN A 164 17.47 -0.90 12.52
N SER A 165 16.60 -1.29 11.60
CA SER A 165 15.45 -2.18 11.88
C SER A 165 15.82 -3.63 12.21
N GLY A 166 17.08 -4.03 12.00
CA GLY A 166 17.56 -5.37 12.32
C GLY A 166 17.01 -6.47 11.40
N ALA A 167 16.98 -7.70 11.91
CA ALA A 167 16.65 -8.90 11.13
C ALA A 167 15.23 -8.87 10.56
N ARG A 168 15.00 -9.50 9.41
CA ARG A 168 13.67 -9.67 8.82
C ARG A 168 13.02 -10.90 9.44
N ILE A 169 11.86 -10.75 10.07
CA ILE A 169 11.23 -11.82 10.87
C ILE A 169 9.93 -12.36 10.24
N ALA A 170 9.31 -11.60 9.34
CA ALA A 170 8.21 -12.08 8.53
C ALA A 170 8.22 -11.44 7.14
N CYS A 171 7.70 -12.16 6.14
CA CYS A 171 7.66 -11.70 4.76
C CYS A 171 6.39 -12.19 4.04
N GLY A 172 5.83 -11.36 3.16
CA GLY A 172 4.71 -11.73 2.29
C GLY A 172 4.81 -11.10 0.91
N VAL A 173 4.63 -11.87 -0.16
CA VAL A 173 4.76 -11.40 -1.54
C VAL A 173 3.49 -10.65 -1.99
N ILE A 174 3.67 -9.43 -2.49
CA ILE A 174 2.65 -8.64 -3.16
C ILE A 174 2.70 -8.98 -4.66
N THR A 175 1.71 -9.73 -5.13
CA THR A 175 1.52 -10.03 -6.55
C THR A 175 0.03 -10.05 -6.88
N LYS A 176 -0.31 -9.75 -8.14
CA LYS A 176 -1.63 -10.13 -8.67
C LYS A 176 -1.72 -11.66 -8.68
N LYS A 177 -2.88 -12.16 -8.26
CA LYS A 177 -3.26 -13.56 -8.44
C LYS A 177 -3.71 -13.81 -9.87
#